data_AF-A0A176FRZ3-F1
#
_entry.id   AF-A0A176FRZ3-F1
#
_cell.length_a   1.000
_cell.length_b   1.000
_cell.length_c   1.000
_cell.angle_alpha   90.00
_cell.angle_beta   90.00
_cell.angle_gamma   90.00
#
_symmetry.space_group_name_H-M   'P 1'
#
loop_
_entity.id
_entity.type
_entity.pdbx_description
1 polymer ?
#
loop_
_entity_poly.entity_id
_entity_poly.type
_entity_poly.pdbx_seq_one_letter_code
_entity_poly.pdbx_strand_id
1 'polypeptide(L)'
;MDPVEVTRGDGPVVLGMPHTGTYVPEDIKRCLNERGRGLTDTDWHIHDLYEGLLPGATVVRATFHRYVIDANRDPSGVSLYPGQNTTGLVPLTDFDGQDIWNTPPTEADIAARKHAFHAPYHAALEAELQRVQAAHGVAVLYDCHSIRSRIPFLFEGTLPDFNIGTNNGTTCDATIADAVAEVCENAEGFTSVTNGRFKGGWTTRHHGRPDTGRHAIQM
;
A
#
# COMPACT_ATOMS: atom_id res chain seq x y z
N MET A 1 7.26 -12.44 16.00
CA MET A 1 7.25 -11.07 15.45
C MET A 1 5.84 -10.81 14.96
N ASP A 2 5.30 -9.64 15.27
CA ASP A 2 3.93 -9.28 14.91
C ASP A 2 3.92 -8.73 13.48
N PRO A 3 3.15 -9.30 12.52
CA PRO A 3 3.11 -8.83 11.13
C PRO A 3 2.49 -7.42 10.99
N VAL A 4 1.84 -6.92 12.04
CA VAL A 4 1.16 -5.62 12.01
C VAL A 4 1.41 -4.82 13.29
N GLU A 5 1.62 -3.53 13.13
CA GLU A 5 1.65 -2.55 14.22
C GLU A 5 0.43 -1.63 14.09
N VAL A 6 -0.23 -1.36 15.21
CA VAL A 6 -1.39 -0.45 15.27
C VAL A 6 -1.15 0.62 16.32
N THR A 7 -1.13 1.87 15.90
CA THR A 7 -1.13 3.05 16.79
C THR A 7 -2.49 3.70 16.70
N ARG A 8 -3.30 3.59 17.77
CA ARG A 8 -4.68 4.08 17.76
C ARG A 8 -4.76 5.58 18.01
N GLY A 9 -5.56 6.24 17.19
CA GLY A 9 -6.05 7.59 17.40
C GLY A 9 -7.57 7.64 17.60
N ASP A 10 -8.08 8.85 17.79
CA ASP A 10 -9.46 9.19 18.10
C ASP A 10 -10.16 10.01 17.01
N GLY A 11 -9.55 10.13 15.83
CA GLY A 11 -10.13 10.76 14.64
C GLY A 11 -10.66 9.76 13.60
N PRO A 12 -11.30 10.27 12.52
CA PRO A 12 -11.92 9.43 11.48
C PRO A 12 -10.93 8.90 10.43
N VAL A 13 -9.65 9.27 10.50
CA VAL A 13 -8.64 8.93 9.50
C VAL A 13 -7.81 7.74 9.97
N VAL A 14 -7.65 6.75 9.10
CA VAL A 14 -6.73 5.63 9.25
C VAL A 14 -5.65 5.73 8.18
N LEU A 15 -4.39 5.81 8.60
CA LEU A 15 -3.21 5.74 7.74
C LEU A 15 -2.80 4.27 7.58
N GLY A 16 -2.97 3.73 6.37
CA GLY A 16 -2.52 2.38 6.02
C GLY A 16 -1.12 2.42 5.44
N MET A 17 -0.20 1.62 5.97
CA MET A 17 1.21 1.59 5.55
C MET A 17 1.62 0.16 5.17
N PRO A 18 1.22 -0.34 3.98
CA PRO A 18 1.41 -1.74 3.61
C PRO A 18 2.86 -2.10 3.24
N HIS A 19 3.71 -1.13 2.91
CA HIS A 19 5.02 -1.38 2.28
C HIS A 19 6.22 -0.78 3.03
N THR A 20 6.05 -0.33 4.27
CA THR A 20 7.14 0.26 5.07
C THR A 20 7.94 -0.75 5.89
N GLY A 21 7.47 -1.99 5.96
CA GLY A 21 8.10 -3.08 6.70
C GLY A 21 9.35 -3.61 6.00
N THR A 22 10.39 -3.92 6.77
CA THR A 22 11.65 -4.47 6.25
C THR A 22 11.93 -5.88 6.77
N TYR A 23 11.08 -6.41 7.64
CA TYR A 23 11.28 -7.75 8.17
C TYR A 23 11.03 -8.81 7.10
N VAL A 24 11.99 -9.74 7.01
CA VAL A 24 11.89 -10.95 6.20
C VAL A 24 12.22 -12.13 7.12
N PRO A 25 11.30 -13.10 7.29
CA PRO A 25 11.60 -14.36 7.99
C PRO A 25 12.88 -15.02 7.46
N GLU A 26 13.67 -15.61 8.36
CA GLU A 26 15.00 -16.13 8.03
C GLU A 26 14.97 -17.25 6.97
N ASP A 27 13.94 -18.10 7.01
CA ASP A 27 13.68 -19.11 5.99
C ASP A 27 13.44 -18.49 4.60
N ILE A 28 12.64 -17.43 4.52
CA ILE A 28 12.41 -16.67 3.28
C ILE A 28 13.69 -15.97 2.83
N LYS A 29 14.42 -15.34 3.76
CA LYS A 29 15.64 -14.58 3.49
C LYS A 29 16.75 -15.46 2.88
N ARG A 30 16.81 -16.74 3.26
CA ARG A 30 17.74 -17.72 2.67
C ARG A 30 17.42 -18.07 1.22
N CYS A 31 16.15 -18.01 0.84
CA CYS A 31 15.69 -18.24 -0.52
C CYS A 31 15.91 -17.04 -1.45
N LEU A 32 16.09 -15.83 -0.90
CA LEU A 32 16.42 -14.63 -1.66
C LEU A 32 17.88 -14.64 -2.16
N ASN A 33 18.11 -14.09 -3.34
CA ASN A 33 19.45 -13.81 -3.84
C ASN A 33 19.99 -12.50 -3.21
N GLU A 34 21.20 -12.09 -3.59
CA GLU A 34 21.81 -10.85 -3.07
C GLU A 34 20.94 -9.61 -3.29
N ARG A 35 20.35 -9.47 -4.49
CA ARG A 35 19.45 -8.38 -4.85
C ARG A 35 18.18 -8.38 -4.01
N GLY A 36 17.53 -9.54 -3.86
CA GLY A 36 16.34 -9.68 -3.04
C GLY A 36 16.58 -9.32 -1.58
N ARG A 37 17.77 -9.64 -1.04
CA ARG A 37 18.17 -9.23 0.31
C ARG A 37 18.41 -7.73 0.47
N GLY A 38 18.48 -6.98 -0.64
CA GLY A 38 18.60 -5.52 -0.65
C GLY A 38 17.30 -4.77 -0.34
N LEU A 39 16.12 -5.42 -0.48
CA LEU A 39 14.81 -4.83 -0.12
C LEU A 39 14.52 -3.46 -0.77
N THR A 40 14.99 -3.27 -2.00
CA THR A 40 15.00 -1.98 -2.72
C THR A 40 13.61 -1.39 -2.97
N ASP A 41 12.58 -2.22 -2.95
CA ASP A 41 11.20 -1.85 -3.30
C ASP A 41 10.36 -1.49 -2.06
N THR A 42 11.02 -1.23 -0.92
CA THR A 42 10.39 -0.70 0.29
C THR A 42 9.95 0.74 0.05
N ASP A 43 8.80 1.09 0.63
CA ASP A 43 8.31 2.46 0.68
C ASP A 43 9.03 3.19 1.83
N TRP A 44 10.31 3.51 1.57
CA TRP A 44 11.21 4.07 2.56
C TRP A 44 10.67 5.39 3.13
N HIS A 45 10.86 5.56 4.44
CA HIS A 45 10.55 6.78 5.20
C HIS A 45 9.08 7.20 5.28
N ILE A 46 8.13 6.43 4.74
CA ILE A 46 6.70 6.80 4.83
C ILE A 46 6.21 6.87 6.28
N HIS A 47 6.61 5.93 7.14
CA HIS A 47 6.22 5.97 8.55
C HIS A 47 6.79 7.21 9.28
N ASP A 48 8.03 7.61 8.98
CA ASP A 48 8.64 8.83 9.52
C ASP A 48 7.96 10.09 8.96
N LEU A 49 7.66 10.10 7.66
CA LEU A 49 7.04 11.22 6.96
C LEU A 49 5.68 11.57 7.58
N TYR A 50 4.86 10.56 7.89
CA TYR A 50 3.53 10.75 8.46
C TYR A 50 3.50 10.88 9.98
N GLU A 51 4.61 10.63 10.68
CA GLU A 51 4.66 10.64 12.14
C GLU A 51 4.24 12.01 12.69
N GLY A 52 3.17 12.02 13.49
CA GLY A 52 2.69 13.24 14.15
C GLY A 52 2.05 14.30 13.24
N LEU A 53 2.00 14.10 11.91
CA LEU A 53 1.43 15.09 10.99
C LEU A 53 -0.07 15.33 11.19
N LEU A 54 -0.81 14.28 11.58
CA LEU A 54 -2.23 14.35 11.84
C LEU A 54 -2.55 13.78 13.23
N PRO A 55 -2.60 14.64 14.26
CA PRO A 55 -3.03 14.23 15.59
C PRO A 55 -4.41 13.54 15.55
N GLY A 56 -4.53 12.42 16.26
CA GLY A 56 -5.76 11.62 16.29
C GLY A 56 -5.93 10.65 15.12
N ALA A 57 -5.04 10.63 14.13
CA ALA A 57 -5.05 9.59 13.10
C ALA A 57 -4.68 8.22 13.72
N THR A 58 -5.37 7.16 13.28
CA THR A 58 -4.94 5.79 13.57
C THR A 58 -3.95 5.34 12.51
N VAL A 59 -2.87 4.68 12.89
CA VAL A 59 -1.89 4.10 11.95
C VAL A 59 -1.97 2.58 12.01
N VAL A 60 -2.07 1.94 10.85
CA VAL A 60 -1.98 0.48 10.69
C VAL A 60 -0.85 0.17 9.72
N ARG A 61 0.21 -0.45 10.22
CA ARG A 61 1.46 -0.64 9.51
C ARG A 61 1.81 -2.10 9.36
N ALA A 62 2.11 -2.54 8.14
CA ALA A 62 2.74 -3.83 7.90
C ALA A 62 4.22 -3.77 8.28
N THR A 63 4.68 -4.72 9.10
CA THR A 63 6.06 -4.79 9.57
C THR A 63 6.95 -5.68 8.69
N PHE A 64 6.33 -6.54 7.88
CA PHE A 64 6.97 -7.43 6.92
C PHE A 64 7.22 -6.72 5.58
N HIS A 65 8.26 -7.16 4.86
CA HIS A 65 8.60 -6.63 3.55
C HIS A 65 7.68 -7.19 2.46
N ARG A 66 7.40 -6.38 1.42
CA ARG A 66 6.55 -6.77 0.29
C ARG A 66 7.03 -8.00 -0.51
N TYR A 67 8.33 -8.34 -0.41
CA TYR A 67 8.88 -9.57 -0.99
C TYR A 67 8.47 -10.83 -0.22
N VAL A 68 8.08 -10.71 1.05
CA VAL A 68 7.42 -11.79 1.78
C VAL A 68 6.06 -12.03 1.13
N ILE A 69 5.23 -11.00 1.13
CA ILE A 69 3.95 -10.90 0.42
C ILE A 69 3.57 -9.42 0.32
N ASP A 70 3.05 -8.99 -0.81
CA ASP A 70 2.61 -7.61 -1.01
C ASP A 70 1.19 -7.45 -0.45
N ALA A 71 1.06 -6.71 0.65
CA ALA A 71 -0.23 -6.46 1.30
C ALA A 71 -1.21 -5.67 0.41
N ASN A 72 -0.73 -4.89 -0.56
CA ASN A 72 -1.57 -4.10 -1.46
C ASN A 72 -1.85 -4.83 -2.79
N ARG A 73 -1.82 -6.17 -2.80
CA ARG A 73 -2.20 -7.03 -3.93
C ARG A 73 -3.36 -7.95 -3.59
N ASP A 74 -4.09 -8.33 -4.64
CA ASP A 74 -5.22 -9.24 -4.51
C ASP A 74 -4.74 -10.63 -4.04
N PRO A 75 -5.28 -11.17 -2.92
CA PRO A 75 -4.88 -12.48 -2.42
C PRO A 75 -5.30 -13.63 -3.35
N SER A 76 -6.19 -13.43 -4.32
CA SER A 76 -6.46 -14.42 -5.37
C SER A 76 -5.36 -14.50 -6.43
N GLY A 77 -4.48 -13.49 -6.52
CA GLY A 77 -3.42 -13.40 -7.52
C GLY A 77 -3.85 -12.75 -8.85
N VAL A 78 -5.10 -12.28 -8.96
CA VAL A 78 -5.58 -11.57 -10.15
C VAL A 78 -4.89 -10.21 -10.29
N SER A 79 -4.27 -9.95 -11.44
CA SER A 79 -3.66 -8.65 -11.73
C SER A 79 -4.72 -7.59 -12.03
N LEU A 80 -4.55 -6.41 -11.42
CA LEU A 80 -5.41 -5.23 -11.65
C LEU A 80 -5.11 -4.54 -12.99
N TYR A 81 -3.95 -4.80 -13.61
CA TYR A 81 -3.52 -4.16 -14.84
C TYR A 81 -3.06 -5.20 -15.88
N PRO A 82 -4.00 -5.94 -16.51
CA PRO A 82 -3.68 -6.91 -17.54
C PRO A 82 -2.88 -6.29 -18.69
N GLY A 83 -1.81 -6.96 -19.13
CA GLY A 83 -0.96 -6.51 -20.24
C GLY A 83 0.07 -5.44 -19.88
N GLN A 84 0.22 -5.09 -18.60
CA GLN A 84 1.26 -4.19 -18.10
C GLN A 84 2.23 -4.93 -17.18
N ASN A 85 3.49 -4.50 -17.16
CA ASN A 85 4.45 -4.97 -16.17
C ASN A 85 3.96 -4.58 -14.77
N THR A 86 3.75 -5.58 -13.93
CA THR A 86 3.28 -5.42 -12.55
C THR A 86 3.99 -6.43 -11.67
N THR A 87 4.15 -6.10 -10.39
CA THR A 87 4.55 -7.09 -9.38
C THR A 87 3.35 -7.91 -8.93
N GLY A 88 3.57 -9.20 -8.69
CA GLY A 88 2.54 -10.12 -8.18
C GLY A 88 2.38 -10.05 -6.66
N LEU A 89 1.44 -10.87 -6.15
CA LEU A 89 1.18 -11.00 -4.70
C LEU A 89 2.44 -11.40 -3.92
N VAL A 90 3.26 -12.28 -4.45
CA VAL A 90 4.65 -12.45 -4.02
C VAL A 90 5.53 -12.08 -5.21
N PRO A 91 6.23 -10.93 -5.16
CA PRO A 91 7.08 -10.50 -6.26
C PRO A 91 8.17 -11.53 -6.58
N LEU A 92 8.35 -11.85 -7.87
CA LEU A 92 9.45 -12.71 -8.35
C LEU A 92 10.65 -11.90 -8.84
N THR A 93 10.39 -10.64 -9.20
CA THR A 93 11.37 -9.65 -9.63
C THR A 93 11.24 -8.39 -8.76
N ASP A 94 12.30 -7.59 -8.73
CA ASP A 94 12.23 -6.21 -8.22
C ASP A 94 11.52 -5.29 -9.24
N PHE A 95 11.40 -4.02 -8.88
CA PHE A 95 10.86 -2.97 -9.75
C PHE A 95 11.68 -2.72 -11.03
N ASP A 96 12.92 -3.18 -11.12
CA ASP A 96 13.76 -3.11 -12.34
C ASP A 96 13.62 -4.36 -13.22
N GLY A 97 12.70 -5.27 -12.86
CA GLY A 97 12.44 -6.51 -13.59
C GLY A 97 13.53 -7.57 -13.40
N GLN A 98 14.36 -7.44 -12.37
CA GLN A 98 15.45 -8.37 -12.09
C GLN A 98 15.02 -9.42 -11.05
N ASP A 99 15.38 -10.68 -11.27
CA ASP A 99 15.05 -11.79 -10.35
C ASP A 99 15.60 -11.54 -8.95
N ILE A 100 14.78 -11.84 -7.92
CA ILE A 100 15.15 -11.64 -6.50
C ILE A 100 15.30 -12.95 -5.70
N TRP A 101 15.05 -14.10 -6.33
CA TRP A 101 15.06 -15.42 -5.70
C TRP A 101 16.20 -16.30 -6.22
N ASN A 102 16.87 -17.01 -5.32
CA ASN A 102 17.60 -18.24 -5.68
C ASN A 102 16.64 -19.43 -5.77
N THR A 103 15.58 -19.40 -4.95
CA THR A 103 14.53 -20.42 -4.91
C THR A 103 13.19 -19.72 -4.77
N PRO A 104 12.39 -19.61 -5.85
CA PRO A 104 11.07 -18.98 -5.81
C PRO A 104 10.11 -19.71 -4.87
N PRO A 105 9.10 -19.00 -4.31
CA PRO A 105 8.08 -19.60 -3.46
C PRO A 105 7.20 -20.58 -4.23
N THR A 106 6.78 -21.65 -3.57
CA THR A 106 5.73 -22.56 -4.05
C THR A 106 4.34 -21.99 -3.75
N GLU A 107 3.29 -22.59 -4.33
CA GLU A 107 1.90 -22.24 -4.01
C GLU A 107 1.57 -22.46 -2.53
N ALA A 108 2.14 -23.51 -1.92
CA ALA A 108 1.98 -23.79 -0.50
C ALA A 108 2.63 -22.70 0.37
N ASP A 109 3.81 -22.20 -0.02
CA ASP A 109 4.47 -21.08 0.65
C ASP A 109 3.61 -19.82 0.55
N ILE A 110 3.10 -19.52 -0.64
CA ILE A 110 2.23 -18.35 -0.87
C ILE A 110 0.96 -18.46 -0.01
N ALA A 111 0.33 -19.63 0.07
CA ALA A 111 -0.85 -19.85 0.91
C ALA A 111 -0.55 -19.65 2.40
N ALA A 112 0.58 -20.14 2.89
CA ALA A 112 1.02 -19.93 4.27
C ALA A 112 1.27 -18.43 4.56
N ARG A 113 1.91 -17.71 3.63
CA ARG A 113 2.19 -16.28 3.76
C ARG A 113 0.92 -15.42 3.75
N LYS A 114 -0.10 -15.80 2.97
CA LYS A 114 -1.42 -15.15 3.02
C LYS A 114 -1.99 -15.19 4.43
N HIS A 115 -1.94 -16.36 5.08
CA HIS A 115 -2.47 -16.53 6.43
C HIS A 115 -1.61 -15.83 7.49
N ALA A 116 -0.29 -15.85 7.35
CA ALA A 116 0.62 -15.33 8.37
C ALA A 116 0.85 -13.81 8.30
N PHE A 117 0.65 -13.16 7.15
CA PHE A 117 1.02 -11.76 6.94
C PHE A 117 -0.08 -10.92 6.30
N HIS A 118 -0.60 -11.33 5.13
CA HIS A 118 -1.61 -10.55 4.39
C HIS A 118 -2.93 -10.44 5.16
N ALA A 119 -3.51 -11.58 5.56
CA ALA A 119 -4.78 -11.60 6.28
C ALA A 119 -4.72 -10.86 7.64
N PRO A 120 -3.67 -11.01 8.48
CA PRO A 120 -3.54 -10.22 9.70
C PRO A 120 -3.50 -8.70 9.49
N TYR A 121 -2.77 -8.22 8.48
CA TYR A 121 -2.75 -6.79 8.14
C TYR A 121 -4.15 -6.27 7.79
N HIS A 122 -4.87 -6.97 6.92
CA HIS A 122 -6.22 -6.54 6.52
C HIS A 122 -7.27 -6.72 7.60
N ALA A 123 -7.12 -7.72 8.48
CA ALA A 123 -7.99 -7.87 9.65
C ALA A 123 -7.81 -6.68 10.62
N ALA A 124 -6.58 -6.25 10.87
CA ALA A 124 -6.29 -5.07 11.68
C ALA A 124 -6.82 -3.78 11.02
N LEU A 125 -6.59 -3.62 9.71
CA LEU A 125 -7.06 -2.45 8.97
C LEU A 125 -8.59 -2.35 8.97
N GLU A 126 -9.28 -3.46 8.72
CA GLU A 126 -10.75 -3.53 8.76
C GLU A 126 -11.30 -3.23 10.16
N ALA A 127 -10.67 -3.76 11.22
CA ALA A 127 -11.10 -3.53 12.59
C ALA A 127 -10.99 -2.04 12.98
N GLU A 128 -9.90 -1.37 12.59
CA GLU A 128 -9.74 0.05 12.88
C GLU A 128 -10.65 0.94 12.02
N LEU A 129 -10.89 0.59 10.75
CA LEU A 129 -11.87 1.29 9.91
C LEU A 129 -13.30 1.16 10.47
N GLN A 130 -13.69 -0.03 10.92
CA GLN A 130 -14.97 -0.25 11.59
C GLN A 130 -15.08 0.59 12.87
N ARG A 131 -14.02 0.61 13.68
CA ARG A 131 -13.99 1.34 14.94
C ARG A 131 -14.17 2.84 14.72
N VAL A 132 -13.37 3.45 13.85
CA VAL A 132 -13.46 4.91 13.63
C VAL A 132 -14.76 5.28 12.93
N GLN A 133 -15.26 4.45 12.02
CA GLN A 133 -16.58 4.66 11.41
C GLN A 133 -17.70 4.63 12.47
N ALA A 134 -17.67 3.69 13.40
CA ALA A 134 -18.67 3.61 14.47
C ALA A 134 -18.63 4.84 15.40
N ALA A 135 -17.44 5.43 15.60
CA ALA A 135 -17.26 6.62 16.45
C ALA A 135 -17.66 7.94 15.75
N HIS A 136 -17.41 8.05 14.44
CA HIS A 136 -17.53 9.33 13.72
C HIS A 136 -18.62 9.34 12.63
N GLY A 137 -19.24 8.19 12.34
CA GLY A 137 -20.15 8.02 11.20
C GLY A 137 -19.44 7.92 9.84
N VAL A 138 -18.12 8.10 9.80
CA VAL A 138 -17.29 8.06 8.60
C VAL A 138 -15.91 7.49 8.92
N ALA A 139 -15.31 6.79 7.96
CA ALA A 139 -13.91 6.40 8.01
C ALA A 139 -13.21 6.78 6.70
N VAL A 140 -12.03 7.39 6.81
CA VAL A 140 -11.17 7.68 5.66
C VAL A 140 -9.89 6.88 5.78
N LEU A 141 -9.72 5.89 4.92
CA LEU A 141 -8.45 5.22 4.71
C LEU A 141 -7.58 6.06 3.78
N TYR A 142 -6.43 6.49 4.29
CA TYR A 142 -5.35 7.06 3.50
C TYR A 142 -4.25 6.00 3.38
N ASP A 143 -4.18 5.33 2.23
CA ASP A 143 -3.22 4.28 1.92
C ASP A 143 -1.91 4.95 1.47
N CYS A 144 -0.91 4.97 2.36
CA CYS A 144 0.33 5.72 2.23
C CYS A 144 1.42 4.92 1.52
N HIS A 145 1.97 5.46 0.42
CA HIS A 145 3.04 4.85 -0.36
C HIS A 145 4.14 5.85 -0.70
N SER A 146 5.31 5.31 -1.03
CA SER A 146 6.35 6.01 -1.79
C SER A 146 6.90 5.09 -2.87
N ILE A 147 7.48 5.69 -3.91
CA ILE A 147 8.11 4.93 -4.97
C ILE A 147 9.27 5.71 -5.57
N ARG A 148 10.25 5.02 -6.16
CA ARG A 148 11.33 5.66 -6.92
C ARG A 148 10.73 6.46 -8.08
N SER A 149 11.18 7.69 -8.26
CA SER A 149 10.65 8.63 -9.28
C SER A 149 10.83 8.15 -10.73
N ARG A 150 11.78 7.25 -10.98
CA ARG A 150 12.06 6.68 -12.31
C ARG A 150 12.22 5.17 -12.21
N ILE A 151 11.30 4.43 -12.81
CA ILE A 151 11.33 2.96 -12.90
C ILE A 151 10.99 2.55 -14.33
N PRO A 152 11.96 2.55 -15.26
CA PRO A 152 11.71 2.34 -16.70
C PRO A 152 11.04 1.01 -17.04
N PHE A 153 11.22 -0.01 -16.19
CA PHE A 153 10.57 -1.31 -16.37
C PHE A 153 9.05 -1.26 -16.16
N LEU A 154 8.57 -0.35 -15.32
CA LEU A 154 7.14 -0.22 -14.97
C LEU A 154 6.47 1.00 -15.62
N PHE A 155 7.22 2.09 -15.82
CA PHE A 155 6.70 3.39 -16.23
C PHE A 155 7.64 4.07 -17.23
N GLU A 156 7.05 4.79 -18.17
CA GLU A 156 7.79 5.71 -19.03
C GLU A 156 8.03 7.04 -18.29
N GLY A 157 9.23 7.60 -18.43
CA GLY A 157 9.57 8.92 -17.92
C GLY A 157 9.76 9.00 -16.40
N THR A 158 9.57 10.21 -15.87
CA THR A 158 9.58 10.49 -14.43
C THR A 158 8.13 10.55 -13.95
N LEU A 159 7.84 9.86 -12.86
CA LEU A 159 6.53 9.88 -12.23
C LEU A 159 6.24 11.26 -11.61
N PRO A 160 4.97 11.70 -11.57
CA PRO A 160 4.57 12.86 -10.77
C PRO A 160 4.94 12.65 -9.29
N ASP A 161 5.16 13.74 -8.56
CA ASP A 161 5.54 13.67 -7.14
C ASP A 161 4.38 13.14 -6.27
N PHE A 162 3.16 13.60 -6.55
CA PHE A 162 1.93 13.12 -5.90
C PHE A 162 1.06 12.31 -6.87
N ASN A 163 0.75 11.07 -6.51
CA ASN A 163 -0.07 10.17 -7.35
C ASN A 163 -1.32 9.75 -6.59
N ILE A 164 -2.41 10.48 -6.81
CA ILE A 164 -3.66 10.26 -6.10
C ILE A 164 -4.44 9.12 -6.76
N GLY A 165 -4.75 8.07 -6.01
CA GLY A 165 -5.47 6.90 -6.49
C GLY A 165 -6.84 6.70 -5.85
N THR A 166 -7.92 6.85 -6.62
CA THR A 166 -9.31 6.69 -6.14
C THR A 166 -10.11 5.62 -6.90
N ASN A 167 -9.41 4.76 -7.63
CA ASN A 167 -9.96 3.79 -8.58
C ASN A 167 -10.97 4.45 -9.53
N ASN A 168 -10.57 5.55 -10.16
CA ASN A 168 -11.40 6.39 -11.02
C ASN A 168 -12.69 6.87 -10.32
N GLY A 169 -12.57 7.30 -9.05
CA GLY A 169 -13.69 7.87 -8.28
C GLY A 169 -14.63 6.85 -7.62
N THR A 170 -14.23 5.58 -7.52
CA THR A 170 -15.09 4.52 -6.95
C THR A 170 -14.78 4.20 -5.49
N THR A 171 -13.60 4.59 -4.97
CA THR A 171 -13.20 4.25 -3.60
C THR A 171 -13.46 5.36 -2.58
N CYS A 172 -13.79 6.58 -3.01
CA CYS A 172 -14.14 7.70 -2.13
C CYS A 172 -15.18 8.60 -2.79
N ASP A 173 -15.79 9.48 -1.99
CA ASP A 173 -16.63 10.56 -2.51
C ASP A 173 -15.77 11.56 -3.29
N ALA A 174 -16.34 12.23 -4.30
CA ALA A 174 -15.64 13.24 -5.10
C ALA A 174 -15.09 14.38 -4.23
N THR A 175 -15.84 14.81 -3.21
CA THR A 175 -15.43 15.88 -2.29
C THR A 175 -14.11 15.56 -1.58
N ILE A 176 -13.87 14.30 -1.25
CA ILE A 176 -12.62 13.86 -0.60
C ILE A 176 -11.47 13.82 -1.61
N ALA A 177 -11.73 13.31 -2.82
CA ALA A 177 -10.73 13.29 -3.87
C ALA A 177 -10.29 14.71 -4.27
N ASP A 178 -11.26 15.61 -4.43
CA ASP A 178 -11.05 16.99 -4.85
C ASP A 178 -10.27 17.77 -3.78
N ALA A 179 -10.58 17.57 -2.50
CA ALA A 179 -9.83 18.22 -1.40
C ALA A 179 -8.34 17.81 -1.39
N VAL A 180 -8.02 16.54 -1.67
CA VAL A 180 -6.62 16.09 -1.74
C VAL A 180 -5.94 16.59 -3.02
N ALA A 181 -6.65 16.55 -4.15
CA ALA A 181 -6.15 17.06 -5.42
C ALA A 181 -5.83 18.55 -5.35
N GLU A 182 -6.72 19.37 -4.78
CA GLU A 182 -6.54 20.81 -4.62
C GLU A 182 -5.28 21.14 -3.80
N VAL A 183 -5.04 20.42 -2.70
CA VAL A 183 -3.81 20.61 -1.90
C VAL A 183 -2.56 20.25 -2.72
N CYS A 184 -2.58 19.15 -3.47
CA CYS A 184 -1.43 18.70 -4.25
C CYS A 184 -1.16 19.59 -5.47
N GLU A 185 -2.20 20.06 -6.16
CA GLU A 185 -2.08 20.97 -7.31
C GLU A 185 -1.55 22.36 -6.92
N ASN A 186 -1.84 22.80 -5.69
CA ASN A 186 -1.35 24.08 -5.16
C ASN A 186 0.02 23.96 -4.45
N ALA A 187 0.64 22.78 -4.40
CA ALA A 187 1.95 22.59 -3.78
C ALA A 187 3.07 23.08 -4.73
N GLU A 188 3.58 24.30 -4.47
CA GLU A 188 4.63 24.91 -5.29
C GLU A 188 5.86 24.00 -5.44
N GLY A 189 6.28 23.79 -6.70
CA GLY A 189 7.46 22.99 -7.03
C GLY A 189 7.21 21.48 -7.11
N PHE A 190 5.99 21.00 -6.85
CA PHE A 190 5.62 19.60 -6.97
C PHE A 190 4.65 19.38 -8.13
N THR A 191 4.71 18.20 -8.72
CA THR A 191 3.77 17.74 -9.74
C THR A 191 2.78 16.75 -9.15
N SER A 192 1.54 16.77 -9.64
CA SER A 192 0.49 15.87 -9.17
C SER A 192 -0.30 15.26 -10.31
N VAL A 193 -0.89 14.10 -10.06
CA VAL A 193 -1.86 13.48 -10.96
C VAL A 193 -2.91 12.71 -10.16
N THR A 194 -4.17 12.75 -10.61
CA THR A 194 -5.26 11.93 -10.08
C THR A 194 -5.61 10.81 -11.04
N ASN A 195 -5.61 9.57 -10.55
CA ASN A 195 -5.89 8.34 -11.31
C ASN A 195 -5.03 8.19 -12.57
N GLY A 196 -3.76 8.60 -12.50
CA GLY A 196 -2.77 8.38 -13.54
C GLY A 196 -2.39 6.89 -13.66
N ARG A 197 -1.11 6.57 -13.47
CA ARG A 197 -0.65 5.17 -13.46
C ARG A 197 -1.07 4.44 -12.19
N PHE A 198 -1.08 5.13 -11.05
CA PHE A 198 -1.56 4.60 -9.78
C PHE A 198 -3.02 5.00 -9.57
N LYS A 199 -3.94 4.07 -9.83
CA LYS A 199 -5.38 4.29 -9.64
C LYS A 199 -5.85 3.82 -8.27
N GLY A 200 -4.96 3.72 -7.29
CA GLY A 200 -5.18 2.96 -6.07
C GLY A 200 -4.85 1.49 -6.26
N GLY A 201 -4.54 0.79 -5.16
CA GLY A 201 -4.17 -0.62 -5.13
C GLY A 201 -5.33 -1.54 -4.71
N TRP A 202 -5.02 -2.76 -4.31
CA TRP A 202 -6.04 -3.68 -3.82
C TRP A 202 -6.67 -3.18 -2.51
N THR A 203 -5.86 -2.62 -1.59
CA THR A 203 -6.31 -2.11 -0.29
C THR A 203 -7.43 -1.09 -0.45
N THR A 204 -7.25 -0.07 -1.30
CA THR A 204 -8.28 0.97 -1.48
C THR A 204 -9.56 0.43 -2.11
N ARG A 205 -9.47 -0.49 -3.08
CA ARG A 205 -10.64 -1.16 -3.67
C ARG A 205 -11.34 -2.08 -2.69
N HIS A 206 -10.58 -2.78 -1.86
CA HIS A 206 -11.10 -3.74 -0.91
C HIS A 206 -11.87 -3.05 0.21
N HIS A 207 -11.34 -1.95 0.76
CA HIS A 207 -11.92 -1.27 1.92
C HIS A 207 -12.80 -0.05 1.57
N GLY A 208 -12.63 0.57 0.39
CA GLY A 208 -13.44 1.69 -0.06
C GLY A 208 -14.90 1.27 -0.30
N ARG A 209 -15.84 1.90 0.41
CA ARG A 209 -17.30 1.71 0.31
C ARG A 209 -18.00 3.06 0.53
N PRO A 210 -17.85 4.03 -0.39
CA PRO A 210 -18.30 5.40 -0.18
C PRO A 210 -19.80 5.50 0.11
N ASP A 211 -20.63 4.65 -0.50
CA ASP A 211 -22.08 4.57 -0.26
C ASP A 211 -22.46 4.25 1.20
N THR A 212 -21.49 3.72 1.98
CA THR A 212 -21.66 3.40 3.40
C THR A 212 -20.82 4.28 4.31
N GLY A 213 -20.19 5.36 3.81
CA GLY A 213 -19.35 6.26 4.59
C GLY A 213 -17.94 5.75 4.86
N ARG A 214 -17.42 4.82 4.05
CA ARG A 214 -15.99 4.45 4.04
C ARG A 214 -15.34 4.91 2.77
N HIS A 215 -14.37 5.79 2.90
CA HIS A 215 -13.63 6.35 1.79
C HIS A 215 -12.19 5.85 1.85
N ALA A 216 -11.61 5.53 0.69
CA ALA A 216 -10.23 5.10 0.59
C ALA A 216 -9.54 5.82 -0.56
N ILE A 217 -8.38 6.40 -0.27
CA ILE A 217 -7.52 7.09 -1.21
C ILE A 217 -6.11 6.52 -1.08
N GLN A 218 -5.42 6.38 -2.21
CA GLN A 218 -4.00 6.08 -2.23
C GLN A 218 -3.23 7.37 -2.49
N MET A 219 -2.11 7.54 -1.78
CA MET A 219 -1.04 8.48 -2.11
C MET A 219 0.23 7.70 -2.36
#